data_AF-A0A4V2PR59-F1
#
_entry.id   AF-A0A4V2PR59-F1
#
_cell.length_a   1.000
_cell.length_b   1.000
_cell.length_c   1.000
_cell.angle_alpha   90.00
_cell.angle_beta   90.00
_cell.angle_gamma   90.00
#
_symmetry.space_group_name_H-M   'P 1'
#
loop_
_entity.id
_entity.type
_entity.pdbx_description
1 polymer ?
#
loop_
_entity_poly.entity_id
_entity_poly.type
_entity_poly.pdbx_seq_one_letter_code
_entity_poly.pdbx_strand_id
1 'polypeptide(L)'
;MKYKFEQHNYFDENDNLNKSSSILIIKNQENYGEYFSTEILNLKLDYLKEIVQSLEKVLSGELQYYDFGYEVYSIECKKEISQVIDTYNYWKCIAEIPTQEVYELLKDWKDYLINNSKIEKDINDLDNQITYDLFDGITLFEATNSYDNWLSSEDYSVYSNSYIEIQNERIYFFKENLKPLSTFRYFNKQQLELLTEKYNLKIKEEDNVFYAYAENHLSRRLEISQNDKLTVIYALTGQYGPEGIFIYGVYKN
;
A
#
# COMPACT_ATOMS: atom_id res chain seq x y z
N MET A 1 -11.10 14.61 -22.24
CA MET A 1 -10.39 13.41 -22.71
C MET A 1 -11.42 12.28 -22.82
N LYS A 2 -11.28 11.30 -23.72
CA LYS A 2 -12.20 10.16 -23.78
C LYS A 2 -11.52 8.91 -23.25
N TYR A 3 -12.10 8.30 -22.22
CA TYR A 3 -11.58 7.09 -21.58
C TYR A 3 -12.71 6.15 -21.18
N LYS A 4 -12.36 4.90 -20.86
CA LYS A 4 -13.23 3.92 -20.21
C LYS A 4 -12.43 3.11 -19.20
N PHE A 5 -13.13 2.59 -18.20
CA PHE A 5 -12.57 1.66 -17.23
C PHE A 5 -13.14 0.26 -17.50
N GLU A 6 -12.29 -0.75 -17.36
CA GLU A 6 -12.67 -2.14 -17.50
C GLU A 6 -12.08 -2.94 -16.36
N GLN A 7 -12.75 -4.04 -16.00
CA GLN A 7 -12.23 -4.99 -15.04
C GLN A 7 -11.85 -6.27 -15.76
N HIS A 8 -10.57 -6.63 -15.67
CA HIS A 8 -10.03 -7.83 -16.30
C HIS A 8 -9.85 -8.92 -15.27
N ASN A 9 -10.71 -9.93 -15.35
CA ASN A 9 -10.60 -11.12 -14.53
C ASN A 9 -9.68 -12.12 -15.22
N TYR A 10 -8.67 -12.60 -14.51
CA TYR A 10 -7.73 -13.60 -15.00
C TYR A 10 -7.44 -14.63 -13.91
N PHE A 11 -7.08 -15.84 -14.32
CA PHE A 11 -6.61 -16.86 -13.39
C PHE A 11 -5.10 -16.71 -13.25
N ASP A 12 -4.62 -16.53 -12.03
CA ASP A 12 -3.20 -16.48 -11.74
C ASP A 12 -2.71 -17.88 -11.37
N GLU A 13 -1.95 -18.49 -12.27
CA GLU A 13 -1.43 -19.85 -12.11
C GLU A 13 -0.40 -19.94 -10.96
N ASN A 14 0.15 -18.82 -10.48
CA ASN A 14 1.16 -18.83 -9.42
C ASN A 14 0.53 -19.02 -8.02
N ASP A 15 -0.70 -18.57 -7.81
CA ASP A 15 -1.43 -18.76 -6.55
C ASP A 15 -2.77 -19.49 -6.71
N ASN A 16 -3.10 -19.97 -7.91
CA ASN A 16 -4.33 -20.69 -8.25
C ASN A 16 -5.60 -19.89 -7.89
N LEU A 17 -5.55 -18.57 -7.98
CA LEU A 17 -6.68 -17.70 -7.67
C LEU A 17 -7.19 -16.98 -8.92
N ASN A 18 -8.51 -16.77 -8.99
CA ASN A 18 -9.08 -15.82 -9.92
C ASN A 18 -8.82 -14.41 -9.37
N LYS A 19 -8.00 -13.66 -10.07
CA LYS A 19 -7.69 -12.26 -9.77
C LYS A 19 -8.46 -11.34 -10.69
N SER A 20 -8.55 -10.10 -10.25
CA SER A 20 -9.10 -9.03 -11.04
C SER A 20 -8.12 -7.88 -11.08
N SER A 21 -8.01 -7.24 -12.24
CA SER A 21 -7.22 -6.03 -12.41
C SER A 21 -8.08 -4.95 -13.04
N SER A 22 -8.02 -3.75 -12.46
CA SER A 22 -8.66 -2.56 -12.99
C SER A 22 -7.81 -2.01 -14.14
N ILE A 23 -8.42 -1.82 -15.30
CA ILE A 23 -7.78 -1.32 -16.52
C ILE A 23 -8.36 0.05 -16.87
N LEU A 24 -7.47 0.98 -17.22
CA LEU A 24 -7.78 2.28 -17.80
C LEU A 24 -7.44 2.26 -19.29
N ILE A 25 -8.44 2.53 -20.14
CA ILE A 25 -8.26 2.66 -21.59
C ILE A 25 -8.55 4.10 -21.99
N ILE A 26 -7.51 4.82 -22.42
CA ILE A 26 -7.61 6.18 -22.94
C ILE A 26 -7.65 6.13 -24.47
N LYS A 27 -8.68 6.72 -25.08
CA LYS A 27 -8.79 6.79 -26.53
C LYS A 27 -7.75 7.77 -27.09
N ASN A 28 -7.03 7.33 -28.11
CA ASN A 28 -5.95 8.07 -28.76
C ASN A 28 -4.82 8.45 -27.78
N GLN A 29 -4.45 7.53 -26.89
CA GLN A 29 -3.43 7.76 -25.85
C GLN A 29 -2.08 8.21 -26.42
N GLU A 30 -1.77 7.82 -27.65
CA GLU A 30 -0.54 8.18 -28.37
C GLU A 30 -0.35 9.70 -28.50
N ASN A 31 -1.43 10.48 -28.42
CA ASN A 31 -1.37 11.95 -28.42
C ASN A 31 -0.87 12.54 -27.10
N TYR A 32 -0.82 11.75 -26.03
CA TYR A 32 -0.42 12.17 -24.69
C TYR A 32 0.92 11.57 -24.24
N GLY A 33 1.54 10.73 -25.08
CA GLY A 33 2.75 9.97 -24.78
C GLY A 33 2.48 8.47 -24.71
N GLU A 34 3.44 7.68 -25.19
CA GLU A 34 3.33 6.21 -25.29
C GLU A 34 3.05 5.54 -23.93
N TYR A 35 3.62 6.11 -22.87
CA TYR A 35 3.52 5.60 -21.50
C TYR A 35 2.50 6.34 -20.63
N PHE A 36 1.68 7.25 -21.19
CA PHE A 36 0.81 8.11 -20.39
C PHE A 36 -0.18 7.33 -19.53
N SER A 37 -0.86 6.34 -20.11
CA SER A 37 -1.77 5.48 -19.36
C SER A 37 -1.06 4.64 -18.31
N THR A 38 0.13 4.11 -18.62
CA THR A 38 0.98 3.38 -17.69
C THR A 38 1.37 4.24 -16.49
N GLU A 39 1.73 5.51 -16.72
CA GLU A 39 2.06 6.47 -15.68
C GLU A 39 0.90 6.63 -14.69
N ILE A 40 -0.32 6.79 -15.22
CA ILE A 40 -1.55 6.93 -14.41
C ILE A 40 -1.93 5.63 -13.71
N LEU A 41 -1.81 4.48 -14.39
CA LEU A 41 -2.14 3.17 -13.83
C LEU A 41 -1.26 2.79 -12.64
N ASN A 42 -0.02 3.26 -12.60
CA ASN A 42 0.91 2.98 -11.52
C ASN A 42 0.72 3.88 -10.29
N LEU A 43 -0.18 4.88 -10.34
CA LEU A 43 -0.46 5.75 -9.20
C LEU A 43 -1.14 4.97 -8.07
N LYS A 44 -0.50 4.92 -6.91
CA LYS A 44 -1.11 4.38 -5.69
C LYS A 44 -2.36 5.18 -5.30
N LEU A 45 -3.37 4.51 -4.73
CA LEU A 45 -4.65 5.14 -4.42
C LEU A 45 -4.52 6.38 -3.50
N ASP A 46 -3.64 6.34 -2.50
CA ASP A 46 -3.46 7.49 -1.60
C ASP A 46 -2.78 8.67 -2.30
N TYR A 47 -1.82 8.40 -3.19
CA TYR A 47 -1.22 9.44 -4.03
C TYR A 47 -2.24 10.01 -5.01
N LEU A 48 -3.09 9.16 -5.60
CA LEU A 48 -4.17 9.59 -6.47
C LEU A 48 -5.19 10.49 -5.74
N LYS A 49 -5.50 10.22 -4.46
CA LYS A 49 -6.34 11.12 -3.63
C LYS A 49 -5.69 12.48 -3.44
N GLU A 50 -4.39 12.52 -3.15
CA GLU A 50 -3.62 13.76 -3.03
C GLU A 50 -3.66 14.55 -4.33
N ILE A 51 -3.38 13.91 -5.46
CA ILE A 51 -3.38 14.54 -6.78
C ILE A 51 -4.75 15.17 -7.06
N VAL A 52 -5.84 14.42 -6.86
CA VAL A 52 -7.21 14.93 -7.09
C VAL A 52 -7.49 16.17 -6.23
N GLN A 53 -7.13 16.15 -4.94
CA GLN A 53 -7.30 17.31 -4.06
C GLN A 53 -6.45 18.51 -4.49
N SER A 54 -5.21 18.28 -4.89
CA SER A 54 -4.31 19.33 -5.37
C SER A 54 -4.81 19.95 -6.67
N LEU A 55 -5.35 19.15 -7.60
CA LEU A 55 -5.93 19.66 -8.84
C LEU A 55 -7.21 20.48 -8.60
N GLU A 56 -8.03 20.16 -7.60
CA GLU A 56 -9.17 21.01 -7.19
C GLU A 56 -8.68 22.41 -6.75
N LYS A 57 -7.56 22.46 -6.02
CA LYS A 57 -6.94 23.72 -5.61
C LYS A 57 -6.35 24.49 -6.80
N VAL A 58 -5.75 23.80 -7.77
CA VAL A 58 -5.27 24.43 -9.01
C VAL A 58 -6.42 25.03 -9.82
N LEU A 59 -7.50 24.27 -10.01
CA LEU A 59 -8.66 24.69 -10.80
C LEU A 59 -9.43 25.84 -10.14
N SER A 60 -9.54 25.83 -8.81
CA SER A 60 -10.14 26.95 -8.05
C SER A 60 -9.22 28.19 -8.00
N GLY A 61 -7.92 28.01 -8.23
CA GLY A 61 -6.91 29.06 -8.15
C GLY A 61 -6.36 29.29 -6.74
N GLU A 62 -6.65 28.41 -5.79
CA GLU A 62 -5.99 28.37 -4.48
C GLU A 62 -4.50 28.00 -4.62
N LEU A 63 -4.18 27.11 -5.55
CA LEU A 63 -2.81 26.72 -5.89
C LEU A 63 -2.46 27.22 -7.29
N GLN A 64 -1.25 27.76 -7.46
CA GLN A 64 -0.81 28.29 -8.76
C GLN A 64 -0.53 27.18 -9.79
N TYR A 65 0.11 26.10 -9.33
CA TYR A 65 0.44 24.93 -10.12
C TYR A 65 0.64 23.71 -9.21
N TYR A 66 0.49 22.52 -9.77
CA TYR A 66 0.83 21.25 -9.13
C TYR A 66 1.39 20.31 -10.18
N ASP A 67 2.40 19.52 -9.85
CA ASP A 67 2.95 18.49 -10.73
C ASP A 67 2.88 17.12 -10.06
N PHE A 68 2.68 16.09 -10.88
CA PHE A 68 2.69 14.70 -10.45
C PHE A 68 3.18 13.80 -11.58
N GLY A 69 3.59 12.59 -11.23
CA GLY A 69 4.21 11.64 -12.15
C GLY A 69 5.19 10.74 -11.41
N TYR A 70 5.77 9.79 -12.12
CA TYR A 70 6.84 8.91 -11.67
C TYR A 70 8.08 9.11 -12.55
N GLU A 71 8.48 8.06 -13.28
CA GLU A 71 9.79 7.97 -13.90
C GLU A 71 9.79 8.53 -15.31
N VAL A 72 8.73 8.30 -16.10
CA VAL A 72 8.74 8.60 -17.54
C VAL A 72 8.17 9.97 -17.84
N TYR A 73 7.06 10.33 -17.18
CA TYR A 73 6.39 11.59 -17.41
C TYR A 73 6.13 12.36 -16.12
N SER A 74 6.40 13.66 -16.16
CA SER A 74 5.84 14.62 -15.21
C SER A 74 4.66 15.34 -15.87
N ILE A 75 3.52 15.40 -15.19
CA ILE A 75 2.34 16.12 -15.62
C ILE A 75 2.24 17.41 -14.80
N GLU A 76 2.68 18.51 -15.40
CA GLU A 76 2.66 19.84 -14.78
C GLU A 76 1.31 20.52 -15.03
N CYS A 77 0.50 20.68 -13.98
CA CYS A 77 -0.84 21.23 -14.06
C CYS A 77 -0.88 22.70 -13.62
N LYS A 78 -1.27 23.58 -14.55
CA LYS A 78 -1.69 24.96 -14.26
C LYS A 78 -3.21 25.05 -14.35
N LYS A 79 -3.78 26.22 -14.04
CA LYS A 79 -5.24 26.38 -14.00
C LYS A 79 -5.96 25.95 -15.29
N GLU A 80 -5.47 26.37 -16.45
CA GLU A 80 -6.14 26.07 -17.73
C GLU A 80 -5.56 24.83 -18.43
N ILE A 81 -4.25 24.68 -18.43
CA ILE A 81 -3.52 23.66 -19.22
C ILE A 81 -2.55 22.90 -18.33
N SER A 82 -2.56 21.58 -18.49
CA SER A 82 -1.56 20.64 -18.02
C SER A 82 -0.60 20.29 -19.16
N GLN A 83 0.68 20.21 -18.84
CA GLN A 83 1.74 19.83 -19.78
C GLN A 83 2.28 18.46 -19.39
N VAL A 84 2.34 17.54 -20.35
CA VAL A 84 3.00 16.23 -20.18
C VAL A 84 4.45 16.40 -20.61
N ILE A 85 5.36 16.22 -19.65
CA ILE A 85 6.79 16.45 -19.80
C ILE A 85 7.53 15.12 -19.80
N ASP A 86 8.26 14.84 -20.86
CA ASP A 86 9.15 13.68 -20.98
C ASP A 86 10.46 13.94 -20.21
N THR A 87 10.61 13.28 -19.07
CA THR A 87 11.74 13.43 -18.14
C THR A 87 13.05 12.88 -18.74
N TYR A 88 12.96 11.89 -19.63
CA TYR A 88 14.10 11.27 -20.30
C TYR A 88 14.54 12.03 -21.56
N ASN A 89 13.64 12.83 -22.13
CA ASN A 89 13.90 13.62 -23.32
C ASN A 89 14.09 15.12 -23.00
N TYR A 90 15.05 15.44 -22.13
CA TYR A 90 15.42 16.81 -21.79
C TYR A 90 14.26 17.68 -21.28
N TRP A 91 13.33 17.10 -20.52
CA TRP A 91 12.15 17.82 -20.01
C TRP A 91 11.30 18.43 -21.13
N LYS A 92 11.20 17.73 -22.26
CA LYS A 92 10.43 18.19 -23.40
C LYS A 92 8.93 18.04 -23.11
N CYS A 93 8.18 19.11 -23.32
CA CYS A 93 6.72 19.02 -23.40
C CYS A 93 6.31 18.24 -24.65
N ILE A 94 5.61 17.12 -24.45
CA ILE A 94 5.17 16.21 -25.51
C ILE A 94 3.66 16.30 -25.78
N ALA A 95 2.90 16.82 -24.83
CA ALA A 95 1.47 17.05 -24.98
C ALA A 95 0.97 18.16 -24.06
N GLU A 96 -0.09 18.83 -24.49
CA GLU A 96 -0.86 19.77 -23.67
C GLU A 96 -2.29 19.29 -23.57
N ILE A 97 -2.83 19.27 -22.36
CA ILE A 97 -4.14 18.73 -22.03
C ILE A 97 -4.87 19.77 -21.18
N PRO A 98 -6.15 20.10 -21.43
CA PRO A 98 -6.87 20.97 -20.50
C PRO A 98 -6.87 20.36 -19.10
N THR A 99 -6.49 21.13 -18.08
CA THR A 99 -6.32 20.62 -16.70
C THR A 99 -7.60 20.00 -16.16
N GLN A 100 -8.75 20.54 -16.56
CA GLN A 100 -10.06 20.00 -16.25
C GLN A 100 -10.22 18.55 -16.71
N GLU A 101 -9.69 18.19 -17.88
CA GLU A 101 -9.77 16.82 -18.41
C GLU A 101 -8.86 15.85 -17.66
N VAL A 102 -7.69 16.32 -17.20
CA VAL A 102 -6.79 15.53 -16.34
C VAL A 102 -7.44 15.30 -14.98
N TYR A 103 -8.03 16.34 -14.38
CA TYR A 103 -8.76 16.24 -13.12
C TYR A 103 -9.92 15.24 -13.21
N GLU A 104 -10.76 15.34 -14.24
CA GLU A 104 -11.89 14.43 -14.46
C GLU A 104 -11.42 12.98 -14.60
N LEU A 105 -10.39 12.72 -15.41
CA LEU A 105 -9.81 11.39 -15.54
C LEU A 105 -9.36 10.82 -14.18
N LEU A 106 -8.57 11.57 -13.42
CA LEU A 106 -7.98 11.10 -12.17
C LEU A 106 -9.02 10.94 -11.07
N LYS A 107 -10.01 11.84 -11.02
CA LYS A 107 -11.14 11.74 -10.11
C LYS A 107 -11.97 10.51 -10.41
N ASP A 108 -12.36 10.32 -11.66
CA ASP A 108 -13.16 9.18 -12.09
C ASP A 108 -12.40 7.87 -11.89
N TRP A 109 -11.10 7.85 -12.17
CA TRP A 109 -10.24 6.70 -11.92
C TRP A 109 -10.14 6.36 -10.44
N LYS A 110 -9.91 7.36 -9.58
CA LYS A 110 -9.91 7.21 -8.13
C LYS A 110 -11.23 6.67 -7.62
N ASP A 111 -12.35 7.23 -8.07
CA ASP A 111 -13.69 6.80 -7.68
C ASP A 111 -13.97 5.37 -8.18
N TYR A 112 -13.52 5.01 -9.39
CA TYR A 112 -13.59 3.64 -9.91
C TYR A 112 -12.79 2.66 -9.07
N LEU A 113 -11.54 2.98 -8.71
CA LEU A 113 -10.71 2.13 -7.84
C LEU A 113 -11.32 1.98 -6.44
N ILE A 114 -11.89 3.04 -5.87
CA ILE A 114 -12.59 2.96 -4.57
C ILE A 114 -13.84 2.07 -4.69
N ASN A 115 -14.62 2.21 -5.76
CA ASN A 115 -15.84 1.42 -5.93
C ASN A 115 -15.54 -0.04 -6.22
N ASN A 116 -14.50 -0.35 -7.02
CA ASN A 116 -14.12 -1.75 -7.27
C ASN A 116 -13.36 -2.36 -6.11
N SER A 117 -12.55 -1.61 -5.36
CA SER A 117 -12.00 -2.11 -4.09
C SER A 117 -13.10 -2.34 -3.06
N LYS A 118 -14.21 -1.59 -3.09
CA LYS A 118 -15.42 -1.88 -2.32
C LYS A 118 -16.18 -3.09 -2.84
N ILE A 119 -16.16 -3.40 -4.13
CA ILE A 119 -16.79 -4.62 -4.68
C ILE A 119 -15.92 -5.85 -4.39
N GLU A 120 -14.59 -5.74 -4.51
CA GLU A 120 -13.64 -6.76 -4.07
C GLU A 120 -13.71 -6.95 -2.55
N LYS A 121 -13.92 -5.87 -1.79
CA LYS A 121 -14.27 -5.95 -0.37
C LYS A 121 -15.65 -6.51 -0.15
N ASP A 122 -16.73 -6.15 -0.84
CA ASP A 122 -18.05 -6.75 -0.60
C ASP A 122 -18.12 -8.23 -1.01
N ILE A 123 -17.19 -8.69 -1.88
CA ILE A 123 -17.01 -10.10 -2.24
C ILE A 123 -16.05 -10.82 -1.26
N ASN A 124 -15.19 -10.09 -0.52
CA ASN A 124 -14.22 -10.64 0.45
C ASN A 124 -14.42 -10.22 1.94
N ASP A 125 -15.36 -9.32 2.26
CA ASP A 125 -15.53 -8.70 3.58
C ASP A 125 -16.81 -9.25 4.22
N LEU A 126 -16.61 -10.42 4.80
CA LEU A 126 -17.01 -10.63 6.19
C LEU A 126 -15.90 -10.19 7.18
N ASP A 127 -14.89 -9.42 6.75
CA ASP A 127 -13.78 -8.94 7.58
C ASP A 127 -14.04 -7.52 8.12
N ASN A 128 -14.38 -7.45 9.39
CA ASN A 128 -14.51 -6.22 10.15
C ASN A 128 -13.17 -5.46 10.18
N GLN A 129 -13.15 -4.17 9.84
CA GLN A 129 -11.99 -3.31 10.10
C GLN A 129 -11.65 -3.35 11.59
N ILE A 130 -10.38 -3.62 11.91
CA ILE A 130 -9.90 -3.69 13.30
C ILE A 130 -9.15 -2.40 13.62
N THR A 131 -9.74 -1.58 14.49
CA THR A 131 -9.08 -0.43 15.12
C THR A 131 -8.40 -0.86 16.41
N TYR A 132 -7.18 -0.36 16.65
CA TYR A 132 -6.37 -0.71 17.81
C TYR A 132 -5.47 0.46 18.24
N ASP A 133 -5.11 0.45 19.52
CA ASP A 133 -4.10 1.35 20.07
C ASP A 133 -2.73 0.68 20.05
N LEU A 134 -1.74 1.34 19.46
CA LEU A 134 -0.34 0.95 19.46
C LEU A 134 0.43 1.81 20.47
N PHE A 135 0.97 1.18 21.52
CA PHE A 135 1.94 1.83 22.38
C PHE A 135 3.35 1.40 21.98
N ASP A 136 4.25 2.35 21.73
CA ASP A 136 5.61 2.07 21.27
C ASP A 136 6.69 2.12 22.37
N GLY A 137 6.26 2.24 23.63
CA GLY A 137 7.13 2.45 24.79
C GLY A 137 7.13 3.89 25.30
N ILE A 138 6.73 4.87 24.50
CA ILE A 138 6.62 6.29 24.89
C ILE A 138 5.25 6.86 24.51
N THR A 139 4.83 6.66 23.27
CA THR A 139 3.68 7.30 22.65
C THR A 139 2.60 6.26 22.35
N LEU A 140 1.34 6.68 22.46
CA LEU A 140 0.17 5.90 22.05
C LEU A 140 -0.34 6.42 20.71
N PHE A 141 -0.50 5.53 19.75
CA PHE A 141 -1.01 5.81 18.41
C PHE A 141 -2.29 5.02 18.17
N GLU A 142 -3.30 5.65 17.59
CA GLU A 142 -4.48 4.95 17.09
C GLU A 142 -4.23 4.51 15.64
N ALA A 143 -4.47 3.23 15.34
CA ALA A 143 -4.26 2.66 14.01
C ALA A 143 -5.44 1.77 13.60
N THR A 144 -5.62 1.60 12.29
CA THR A 144 -6.69 0.76 11.74
C THR A 144 -6.11 -0.16 10.68
N ASN A 145 -6.32 -1.47 10.85
CA ASN A 145 -5.77 -2.57 10.05
C ASN A 145 -4.23 -2.68 10.10
N SER A 146 -3.50 -1.66 9.65
CA SER A 146 -2.03 -1.64 9.56
C SER A 146 -1.44 -0.34 10.11
N TYR A 147 -0.12 -0.34 10.33
CA TYR A 147 0.65 0.81 10.81
C TYR A 147 2.06 0.75 10.23
N ASP A 148 2.65 1.87 9.82
CA ASP A 148 4.05 1.93 9.38
C ASP A 148 4.64 3.28 9.77
N ASN A 149 5.51 3.29 10.79
CA ASN A 149 6.18 4.53 11.18
C ASN A 149 7.45 4.27 12.02
N TRP A 150 8.21 5.33 12.25
CA TRP A 150 9.33 5.35 13.19
C TRP A 150 8.84 5.15 14.63
N LEU A 151 9.66 4.47 15.42
CA LEU A 151 9.47 4.36 16.87
C LEU A 151 9.85 5.70 17.52
N SER A 152 9.21 6.05 18.63
CA SER A 152 9.57 7.23 19.42
C SER A 152 10.96 7.10 20.07
N SER A 153 11.52 5.89 20.14
CA SER A 153 12.86 5.63 20.66
C SER A 153 13.47 4.37 20.03
N GLU A 154 14.76 4.46 19.72
CA GLU A 154 15.61 3.34 19.28
C GLU A 154 16.20 2.55 20.47
N ASP A 155 15.91 2.97 21.72
CA ASP A 155 16.38 2.25 22.91
C ASP A 155 15.56 0.97 23.11
N TYR A 156 16.22 -0.19 23.04
CA TYR A 156 15.59 -1.49 23.27
C TYR A 156 14.85 -1.56 24.60
N SER A 157 15.35 -0.95 25.67
CA SER A 157 14.68 -0.95 26.98
C SER A 157 13.35 -0.20 26.95
N VAL A 158 13.15 0.67 25.97
CA VAL A 158 11.92 1.41 25.72
C VAL A 158 11.01 0.61 24.78
N TYR A 159 11.42 0.38 23.53
CA TYR A 159 10.54 -0.23 22.53
C TYR A 159 10.24 -1.72 22.79
N SER A 160 11.03 -2.42 23.62
CA SER A 160 10.69 -3.80 24.01
C SER A 160 9.40 -3.87 24.88
N ASN A 161 8.91 -2.74 25.37
CA ASN A 161 7.64 -2.63 26.09
C ASN A 161 6.44 -2.33 25.18
N SER A 162 6.65 -2.24 23.86
CA SER A 162 5.58 -1.95 22.92
C SER A 162 4.48 -3.01 22.94
N TYR A 163 3.24 -2.58 22.77
CA TYR A 163 2.07 -3.46 22.72
C TYR A 163 0.98 -2.91 21.80
N ILE A 164 0.08 -3.79 21.42
CA ILE A 164 -1.21 -3.44 20.81
C ILE A 164 -2.32 -3.71 21.82
N GLU A 165 -3.31 -2.81 21.86
CA GLU A 165 -4.51 -2.94 22.68
C GLU A 165 -5.79 -2.84 21.84
N ILE A 166 -6.71 -3.79 22.02
CA ILE A 166 -8.07 -3.77 21.44
C ILE A 166 -9.06 -4.07 22.56
N GLN A 167 -9.96 -3.14 22.86
CA GLN A 167 -11.05 -3.35 23.83
C GLN A 167 -10.56 -3.92 25.18
N ASN A 168 -9.46 -3.37 25.71
CA ASN A 168 -8.76 -3.77 26.93
C ASN A 168 -7.98 -5.11 26.86
N GLU A 169 -7.85 -5.71 25.68
CA GLU A 169 -6.99 -6.88 25.45
C GLU A 169 -5.66 -6.45 24.86
N ARG A 170 -4.57 -6.92 25.46
CA ARG A 170 -3.20 -6.52 25.07
C ARG A 170 -2.40 -7.68 24.51
N ILE A 171 -1.47 -7.34 23.63
CA ILE A 171 -0.43 -8.23 23.15
C ILE A 171 0.89 -7.46 23.02
N TYR A 172 1.94 -7.99 23.64
CA TYR A 172 3.26 -7.38 23.62
C TYR A 172 4.12 -8.02 22.53
N PHE A 173 4.61 -7.21 21.59
CA PHE A 173 5.39 -7.68 20.44
C PHE A 173 6.59 -8.55 20.86
N PHE A 174 7.36 -8.07 21.86
CA PHE A 174 8.67 -8.63 22.20
C PHE A 174 8.67 -9.59 23.39
N LYS A 175 7.52 -9.74 24.08
CA LYS A 175 7.41 -10.58 25.29
C LYS A 175 6.62 -11.85 25.05
N GLU A 176 5.78 -11.88 24.02
CA GLU A 176 4.81 -12.96 23.81
C GLU A 176 5.09 -13.72 22.52
N ASN A 177 5.61 -14.94 22.67
CA ASN A 177 5.69 -15.98 21.63
C ASN A 177 6.19 -15.49 20.25
N LEU A 178 7.21 -14.64 20.25
CA LEU A 178 7.79 -14.04 19.05
C LEU A 178 8.43 -15.11 18.15
N LYS A 179 7.94 -15.19 16.92
CA LYS A 179 8.49 -16.09 15.89
C LYS A 179 8.65 -15.33 14.57
N PRO A 180 9.86 -15.23 14.00
CA PRO A 180 10.03 -14.88 12.60
C PRO A 180 9.25 -15.86 11.72
N LEU A 181 8.43 -15.35 10.80
CA LEU A 181 7.65 -16.13 9.86
C LEU A 181 8.57 -16.69 8.76
N SER A 182 9.36 -17.70 9.12
CA SER A 182 10.34 -18.32 8.24
C SER A 182 10.58 -19.80 8.55
N THR A 183 11.10 -20.53 7.57
CA THR A 183 11.50 -21.94 7.76
C THR A 183 12.86 -22.11 8.43
N PHE A 184 13.52 -21.02 8.84
CA PHE A 184 14.84 -21.08 9.45
C PHE A 184 14.83 -21.80 10.81
N ARG A 185 13.75 -21.63 11.59
CA ARG A 185 13.72 -22.09 12.98
C ARG A 185 12.39 -22.62 13.49
N TYR A 186 11.28 -21.94 13.19
CA TYR A 186 10.02 -22.16 13.91
C TYR A 186 8.94 -22.86 13.12
N PHE A 187 9.05 -22.85 11.79
CA PHE A 187 8.06 -23.42 10.90
C PHE A 187 8.74 -24.37 9.91
N ASN A 188 8.07 -25.46 9.56
CA ASN A 188 8.38 -26.15 8.31
C ASN A 188 7.64 -25.45 7.15
N LYS A 189 7.97 -25.81 5.90
CA LYS A 189 7.39 -25.17 4.71
C LYS A 189 5.85 -25.23 4.70
N GLN A 190 5.28 -26.40 4.99
CA GLN A 190 3.83 -26.61 5.00
C GLN A 190 3.13 -25.76 6.08
N GLN A 191 3.72 -25.64 7.27
CA GLN A 191 3.21 -24.79 8.34
C GLN A 191 3.28 -23.31 7.97
N LEU A 192 4.36 -22.89 7.29
CA LEU A 192 4.50 -21.52 6.82
C LEU A 192 3.45 -21.22 5.73
N GLU A 193 3.24 -22.13 4.78
CA GLU A 193 2.21 -22.02 3.73
C GLU A 193 0.81 -21.82 4.31
N LEU A 194 0.42 -22.64 5.29
CA LEU A 194 -0.87 -22.52 5.97
C LEU A 194 -1.01 -21.18 6.71
N LEU A 195 0.06 -20.68 7.33
CA LEU A 195 0.04 -19.38 7.99
C LEU A 195 -0.08 -18.24 6.97
N THR A 196 0.65 -18.33 5.85
CA THR A 196 0.59 -17.31 4.83
C THR A 196 -0.76 -17.27 4.14
N GLU A 197 -1.40 -18.42 3.90
CA GLU A 197 -2.77 -18.49 3.39
C GLU A 197 -3.75 -17.87 4.39
N LYS A 198 -3.68 -18.26 5.67
CA LYS A 198 -4.56 -17.74 6.74
C LYS A 198 -4.53 -16.22 6.85
N TYR A 199 -3.36 -15.61 6.69
CA TYR A 199 -3.16 -14.18 6.90
C TYR A 199 -2.92 -13.39 5.61
N ASN A 200 -3.22 -13.98 4.44
CA ASN A 200 -3.03 -13.33 3.13
C ASN A 200 -1.62 -12.76 2.89
N LEU A 201 -0.60 -13.55 3.26
CA LEU A 201 0.81 -13.29 3.01
C LEU A 201 1.33 -14.15 1.85
N LYS A 202 2.52 -13.80 1.37
CA LYS A 202 3.23 -14.58 0.34
C LYS A 202 4.52 -15.18 0.89
N ILE A 203 5.07 -16.16 0.18
CA ILE A 203 6.35 -16.79 0.52
C ILE A 203 7.38 -16.50 -0.56
N LYS A 204 8.60 -16.15 -0.14
CA LYS A 204 9.79 -16.07 -0.99
C LYS A 204 10.88 -16.98 -0.45
N GLU A 205 11.78 -17.41 -1.32
CA GLU A 205 12.95 -18.21 -0.96
C GLU A 205 14.23 -17.38 -1.08
N GLU A 206 15.04 -17.36 -0.02
CA GLU A 206 16.36 -16.74 0.04
C GLU A 206 17.31 -17.67 0.79
N ASP A 207 18.46 -18.02 0.19
CA ASP A 207 19.48 -18.89 0.79
C ASP A 207 18.95 -20.25 1.32
N ASN A 208 18.05 -20.89 0.58
CA ASN A 208 17.33 -22.13 0.97
C ASN A 208 16.42 -21.98 2.21
N VAL A 209 16.04 -20.76 2.56
CA VAL A 209 15.08 -20.45 3.63
C VAL A 209 13.87 -19.75 3.02
N PHE A 210 12.68 -20.24 3.38
CA PHE A 210 11.43 -19.60 3.00
C PHE A 210 11.03 -18.56 4.03
N TYR A 211 10.63 -17.38 3.57
CA TYR A 211 10.19 -16.26 4.40
C TYR A 211 8.81 -15.79 3.95
N ALA A 212 7.94 -15.49 4.91
CA ALA A 212 6.70 -14.79 4.63
C ALA A 212 6.97 -13.29 4.39
N TYR A 213 6.25 -12.71 3.43
CA TYR A 213 6.31 -11.28 3.14
C TYR A 213 4.93 -10.74 2.72
N ALA A 214 4.78 -9.42 2.83
CA ALA A 214 3.66 -8.68 2.27
C ALA A 214 4.11 -7.98 0.99
N GLU A 215 3.30 -7.96 -0.08
CA GLU A 215 3.68 -7.38 -1.39
C GLU A 215 4.20 -5.94 -1.29
N ASN A 216 3.62 -5.14 -0.39
CA ASN A 216 4.01 -3.74 -0.21
C ASN A 216 5.36 -3.57 0.53
N HIS A 217 5.89 -4.64 1.14
CA HIS A 217 7.11 -4.62 1.95
C HIS A 217 7.96 -5.89 1.77
N LEU A 218 8.37 -6.13 0.52
CA LEU A 218 9.17 -7.30 0.09
C LEU A 218 10.48 -7.50 0.88
N SER A 219 11.11 -6.44 1.37
CA SER A 219 12.42 -6.51 2.06
C SER A 219 12.30 -6.77 3.56
N ARG A 220 11.10 -6.66 4.14
CA ARG A 220 10.91 -6.75 5.59
C ARG A 220 10.76 -8.20 6.05
N ARG A 221 11.45 -8.54 7.14
CA ARG A 221 11.32 -9.86 7.79
C ARG A 221 10.14 -9.81 8.73
N LEU A 222 9.04 -10.46 8.35
CA LEU A 222 7.84 -10.51 9.16
C LEU A 222 8.02 -11.43 10.38
N GLU A 223 7.50 -10.97 11.51
CA GLU A 223 7.41 -11.67 12.77
C GLU A 223 5.94 -11.80 13.16
N ILE A 224 5.62 -12.87 13.88
CA ILE A 224 4.31 -13.10 14.47
C ILE A 224 4.45 -13.16 15.99
N SER A 225 3.58 -12.42 16.67
CA SER A 225 3.36 -12.52 18.11
C SER A 225 1.92 -12.98 18.35
N GLN A 226 1.73 -13.93 19.28
CA GLN A 226 0.42 -14.53 19.54
C GLN A 226 0.24 -14.80 21.02
N ASN A 227 -0.95 -14.49 21.53
CA ASN A 227 -1.45 -14.95 22.82
C ASN A 227 -2.85 -15.57 22.68
N ASP A 228 -3.54 -15.87 23.78
CA ASP A 228 -4.84 -16.56 23.72
C ASP A 228 -5.94 -15.75 23.02
N LYS A 229 -5.77 -14.44 22.86
CA LYS A 229 -6.82 -13.52 22.40
C LYS A 229 -6.48 -12.79 21.12
N LEU A 230 -5.21 -12.50 20.91
CA LEU A 230 -4.73 -11.67 19.80
C LEU A 230 -3.58 -12.35 19.05
N THR A 231 -3.51 -12.08 17.76
CA THR A 231 -2.37 -12.35 16.89
C THR A 231 -1.97 -11.05 16.22
N VAL A 232 -0.67 -10.77 16.17
CA VAL A 232 -0.11 -9.60 15.48
C VAL A 232 1.01 -10.04 14.57
N ILE A 233 0.99 -9.54 13.33
CA ILE A 233 2.05 -9.73 12.36
C ILE A 233 2.68 -8.38 12.09
N TYR A 234 4.00 -8.29 12.26
CA TYR A 234 4.73 -7.03 12.18
C TYR A 234 6.16 -7.25 11.65
N ALA A 235 6.87 -6.17 11.36
CA ALA A 235 8.30 -6.19 11.09
C ALA A 235 8.93 -4.94 11.69
N LEU A 236 10.19 -5.07 12.10
CA LEU A 236 11.02 -3.93 12.45
C LEU A 236 11.78 -3.44 11.22
N THR A 237 12.04 -2.15 11.18
CA THR A 237 12.78 -1.49 10.11
C THR A 237 13.86 -0.60 10.70
N GLY A 238 14.95 -0.40 9.96
CA GLY A 238 16.03 0.50 10.31
C GLY A 238 17.37 0.03 9.73
N GLN A 239 18.34 0.94 9.64
CA GLN A 239 19.60 0.66 8.95
C GLN A 239 20.62 -0.03 9.86
N TYR A 240 20.64 0.35 11.14
CA TYR A 240 21.61 -0.15 12.13
C TYR A 240 20.97 -0.89 13.30
N GLY A 241 19.64 -0.92 13.35
CA GLY A 241 18.83 -1.56 14.37
C GLY A 241 17.34 -1.26 14.15
N PRO A 242 16.46 -1.65 15.09
CA PRO A 242 15.06 -1.26 15.05
C PRO A 242 14.89 0.24 15.30
N GLU A 243 14.54 0.97 14.24
CA GLU A 243 14.27 2.41 14.26
C GLU A 243 12.77 2.69 13.98
N GLY A 244 12.08 1.75 13.34
CA GLY A 244 10.65 1.82 13.06
C GLY A 244 9.96 0.46 13.15
N ILE A 245 8.63 0.51 13.14
CA ILE A 245 7.77 -0.66 13.18
C ILE A 245 6.71 -0.59 12.10
N PHE A 246 6.53 -1.71 11.43
CA PHE A 246 5.45 -1.98 10.49
C PHE A 246 4.55 -3.06 11.04
N ILE A 247 3.28 -2.76 11.22
CA ILE A 247 2.24 -3.72 11.58
C ILE A 247 1.49 -4.07 10.30
N TYR A 248 1.63 -5.32 9.87
CA TYR A 248 0.90 -5.84 8.72
C TYR A 248 -0.58 -6.01 9.06
N GLY A 249 -0.86 -6.61 10.22
CA GLY A 249 -2.23 -6.89 10.64
C GLY A 249 -2.33 -7.32 12.09
N VAL A 250 -3.51 -7.05 12.67
CA VAL A 250 -3.91 -7.46 14.01
C VAL A 250 -5.19 -8.27 13.91
N TYR A 251 -5.24 -9.42 14.56
CA TYR A 251 -6.33 -10.38 14.46
C TYR A 251 -6.78 -10.81 15.85
N LYS A 252 -8.09 -10.96 16.03
CA LYS A 252 -8.66 -11.65 17.19
C LYS A 252 -8.63 -13.15 16.95
N ASN A 253 -8.26 -13.92 17.96
CA ASN A 253 -8.23 -15.39 17.92
C ASN A 253 -9.60 -16.01 18.26
#